data_AF-N1MUV9-F1
#
_entry.id   AF-N1MUV9-F1
#
_cell.length_a   1.000
_cell.length_b   1.000
_cell.length_c   1.000
_cell.angle_alpha   90.00
_cell.angle_beta   90.00
_cell.angle_gamma   90.00
#
_symmetry.space_group_name_H-M   'P 1'
#
loop_
_entity.id
_entity.type
_entity.pdbx_description
1 polymer ?
#
loop_
_entity_poly.entity_id
_entity_poly.type
_entity_poly.pdbx_seq_one_letter_code
_entity_poly.pdbx_strand_id
1 'polypeptide(L)'
;MAEGSPKDGNGSKESDSSNEGGLWSGIKALLFGDGESTTLRQELEEALDEYDEEEQDEGASPPAKGDLSAIERQMVRNLLHFSEHTVDDVAVPRADIIAIEEKASFADLAALFAEAGHSRIPVYRDTLDTIVGMVHIRDAFAILAGKSPVPDTLAPLIRQPLYVPESMGALDLLAEMRAKRTHLAIVLDEYSGTEGLLTFEDLVEEIVGDVEDEHDDAPEAMLVPLEGGLWEADARAELDDVAEEIDEKLGDIDEDVDTLGGLAFIIAGRVPEPGEILDHEQSGWKLEILASDGRRVTRLRLHPPVEKVLDEED
;
A
#
# COMPACT_ATOMS: atom_id res chain seq x y z
N MET A 1 -63.99 2.88 50.44
CA MET A 1 -63.75 1.42 50.38
C MET A 1 -62.37 1.19 50.98
N ALA A 2 -62.29 0.37 52.02
CA ALA A 2 -61.17 0.17 52.97
C ALA A 2 -59.93 -0.44 52.28
N GLU A 3 -58.72 0.11 52.48
CA GLU A 3 -57.66 -0.20 53.47
C GLU A 3 -56.97 -1.58 53.35
N GLY A 4 -55.63 -1.55 53.35
CA GLY A 4 -54.78 -2.55 54.04
C GLY A 4 -53.95 -3.52 53.20
N SER A 5 -52.63 -3.36 53.21
CA SER A 5 -51.64 -4.47 53.08
C SER A 5 -51.25 -4.97 54.49
N PRO A 6 -50.34 -5.97 54.70
CA PRO A 6 -49.80 -7.06 53.85
C PRO A 6 -49.85 -8.44 54.56
N LYS A 7 -49.44 -9.55 53.89
CA LYS A 7 -48.73 -10.70 54.52
C LYS A 7 -48.21 -11.76 53.54
N ASP A 8 -46.89 -12.00 53.66
CA ASP A 8 -46.09 -13.24 53.64
C ASP A 8 -46.48 -14.45 52.77
N GLY A 9 -45.49 -14.95 52.02
CA GLY A 9 -45.53 -16.28 51.42
C GLY A 9 -44.29 -16.61 50.58
N ASN A 10 -43.17 -16.85 51.25
CA ASN A 10 -41.93 -17.42 50.70
C ASN A 10 -42.20 -18.81 50.08
N GLY A 11 -41.74 -19.03 48.85
CA GLY A 11 -41.85 -20.29 48.13
C GLY A 11 -40.72 -20.40 47.11
N SER A 12 -39.55 -20.78 47.59
CA SER A 12 -38.35 -21.12 46.84
C SER A 12 -38.60 -22.21 45.79
N LYS A 13 -38.16 -21.97 44.55
CA LYS A 13 -37.58 -22.99 43.69
C LYS A 13 -36.40 -22.38 42.93
N GLU A 14 -35.21 -22.74 43.38
CA GLU A 14 -33.98 -22.68 42.59
C GLU A 14 -34.10 -23.59 41.36
N SER A 15 -33.58 -23.07 40.24
CA SER A 15 -32.57 -23.67 39.35
C SER A 15 -32.91 -23.42 37.89
N ASP A 16 -32.25 -22.43 37.27
CA ASP A 16 -31.25 -22.76 36.26
C ASP A 16 -30.45 -21.50 35.90
N SER A 17 -29.17 -21.55 36.27
CA SER A 17 -28.11 -20.70 35.76
C SER A 17 -27.69 -21.22 34.39
N SER A 18 -27.52 -20.33 33.40
CA SER A 18 -26.18 -20.05 32.86
C SER A 18 -26.24 -19.16 31.60
N ASN A 19 -25.23 -18.31 31.51
CA ASN A 19 -24.69 -17.68 30.31
C ASN A 19 -25.40 -16.48 29.66
N GLU A 20 -25.45 -15.36 30.39
CA GLU A 20 -25.33 -14.03 29.80
C GLU A 20 -24.23 -13.27 30.56
N GLY A 21 -22.98 -13.44 30.15
CA GLY A 21 -21.84 -12.82 30.83
C GLY A 21 -20.61 -12.75 29.93
N GLY A 22 -20.58 -11.78 29.03
CA GLY A 22 -19.40 -11.45 28.23
C GLY A 22 -19.51 -10.08 27.54
N LEU A 23 -20.71 -9.73 27.04
CA LEU A 23 -20.92 -8.47 26.32
C LEU A 23 -21.19 -7.25 27.21
N TRP A 24 -21.66 -7.46 28.45
CA TRP A 24 -22.04 -6.38 29.35
C TRP A 24 -20.88 -5.85 30.20
N SER A 25 -19.75 -6.54 30.28
CA SER A 25 -18.56 -6.09 31.04
C SER A 25 -17.82 -4.95 30.33
N GLY A 26 -17.66 -5.02 29.00
CA GLY A 26 -17.00 -3.98 28.21
C GLY A 26 -17.78 -2.66 28.20
N ILE A 27 -19.11 -2.73 28.05
CA ILE A 27 -19.97 -1.54 28.04
C ILE A 27 -20.03 -0.86 29.42
N LYS A 28 -19.78 -1.60 30.51
CA LYS A 28 -19.81 -1.07 31.87
C LYS A 28 -18.50 -0.38 32.28
N ALA A 29 -17.37 -0.77 31.67
CA ALA A 29 -16.09 -0.06 31.81
C ALA A 29 -16.17 1.36 31.20
N LEU A 30 -16.89 1.49 30.08
CA LEU A 30 -17.18 2.74 29.37
C LEU A 30 -17.95 3.80 30.21
N LEU A 31 -18.61 3.39 31.29
CA LEU A 31 -19.45 4.26 32.12
C LEU A 31 -18.84 4.60 33.50
N PHE A 32 -17.80 3.90 33.95
CA PHE A 32 -17.34 3.99 35.36
C PHE A 32 -15.82 3.92 35.62
N GLY A 33 -14.94 4.01 34.61
CA GLY A 33 -13.48 4.03 34.83
C GLY A 33 -12.86 5.41 34.59
N ASP A 34 -12.27 6.00 35.63
CA ASP A 34 -11.39 7.17 35.54
C ASP A 34 -9.94 6.68 35.66
N GLY A 35 -9.14 6.89 34.60
CA GLY A 35 -7.73 6.53 34.50
C GLY A 35 -7.28 6.45 33.04
N GLU A 36 -6.78 7.58 32.51
CA GLU A 36 -6.32 7.80 31.11
C GLU A 36 -7.25 7.24 30.03
N SER A 37 -8.12 8.09 29.49
CA SER A 37 -9.02 7.71 28.39
C SER A 37 -8.18 7.36 27.14
N THR A 38 -7.95 6.07 26.93
CA THR A 38 -7.55 5.52 25.63
C THR A 38 -8.53 6.01 24.58
N THR A 39 -8.01 6.44 23.43
CA THR A 39 -8.87 6.87 22.33
C THR A 39 -9.50 5.63 21.67
N LEU A 40 -10.67 5.77 21.04
CA LEU A 40 -11.27 4.67 20.27
C LEU A 40 -10.30 4.12 19.21
N ARG A 41 -9.43 4.98 18.65
CA ARG A 41 -8.35 4.57 17.76
C ARG A 41 -7.41 3.59 18.46
N GLN A 42 -6.86 4.00 19.59
CA GLN A 42 -5.92 3.21 20.37
C GLN A 42 -6.53 1.87 20.79
N GLU A 43 -7.79 1.88 21.23
CA GLU A 43 -8.51 0.64 21.56
C GLU A 43 -8.66 -0.29 20.35
N LEU A 44 -8.85 0.26 19.15
CA LEU A 44 -8.96 -0.52 17.92
C LEU A 44 -7.60 -1.10 17.50
N GLU A 45 -6.52 -0.32 17.63
CA GLU A 45 -5.14 -0.76 17.33
C GLU A 45 -4.72 -1.88 18.28
N GLU A 46 -4.87 -1.66 19.59
CA GLU A 46 -4.57 -2.67 20.61
C GLU A 46 -5.35 -3.97 20.38
N ALA A 47 -6.63 -3.87 20.00
CA ALA A 47 -7.45 -5.04 19.69
C ALA A 47 -7.01 -5.75 18.39
N LEU A 48 -6.53 -5.03 17.38
CA LEU A 48 -6.03 -5.66 16.15
C LEU A 48 -4.71 -6.40 16.40
N ASP A 49 -3.84 -5.84 17.24
CA ASP A 49 -2.54 -6.41 17.55
C ASP A 49 -2.66 -7.65 18.45
N GLU A 50 -3.51 -7.62 19.47
CA GLU A 50 -3.83 -8.79 20.31
C GLU A 50 -4.34 -9.97 19.47
N TYR A 51 -5.19 -9.69 18.46
CA TYR A 51 -5.71 -10.74 17.58
C TYR A 51 -4.65 -11.35 16.65
N ASP A 52 -3.71 -10.55 16.14
CA ASP A 52 -2.67 -11.06 15.27
C ASP A 52 -1.60 -11.86 16.04
N GLU A 53 -1.34 -11.52 17.31
CA GLU A 53 -0.52 -12.33 18.21
C GLU A 53 -1.16 -13.69 18.51
N GLU A 54 -2.49 -13.74 18.68
CA GLU A 54 -3.24 -14.98 18.92
C GLU A 54 -3.31 -15.90 17.68
N GLU A 55 -3.33 -15.35 16.46
CA GLU A 55 -3.30 -16.14 15.22
C GLU A 55 -1.93 -16.76 14.91
N GLN A 56 -0.83 -16.18 15.40
CA GLN A 56 0.54 -16.68 15.22
C GLN A 56 0.90 -17.84 16.18
N ASP A 57 0.09 -18.11 17.21
CA ASP A 57 0.33 -19.21 18.14
C ASP A 57 -0.05 -20.57 17.50
N GLU A 58 0.80 -21.58 17.65
CA GLU A 58 0.64 -22.93 17.08
C GLU A 58 -0.55 -23.67 17.73
N GLY A 59 -1.78 -23.29 17.35
CA GLY A 59 -3.01 -23.77 17.96
C GLY A 59 -4.23 -22.87 17.75
N ALA A 60 -4.08 -21.76 17.03
CA ALA A 60 -5.16 -20.80 16.77
C ALA A 60 -6.40 -21.49 16.19
N SER A 61 -7.55 -21.22 16.81
CA SER A 61 -8.83 -21.67 16.26
C SER A 61 -9.14 -20.84 15.00
N PRO A 62 -9.70 -21.44 13.93
CA PRO A 62 -10.05 -20.67 12.75
C PRO A 62 -11.00 -19.52 13.12
N PRO A 63 -10.88 -18.35 12.46
CA PRO A 63 -11.59 -17.13 12.84
C PRO A 63 -13.09 -17.39 12.95
N ALA A 64 -13.68 -16.85 14.01
CA ALA A 64 -15.09 -17.06 14.30
C ALA A 64 -15.95 -16.46 13.16
N LYS A 65 -17.10 -17.09 12.86
CA LYS A 65 -18.00 -16.59 11.82
C LYS A 65 -18.54 -15.20 12.20
N GLY A 66 -18.15 -14.18 11.44
CA GLY A 66 -18.51 -12.78 11.68
C GLY A 66 -17.37 -11.94 12.25
N ASP A 67 -16.19 -12.52 12.40
CA ASP A 67 -14.94 -11.83 12.72
C ASP A 67 -14.28 -11.21 11.47
N LEU A 68 -13.34 -10.28 11.68
CA LEU A 68 -12.56 -9.67 10.60
C LEU A 68 -11.52 -10.66 10.07
N SER A 69 -11.51 -10.85 8.75
CA SER A 69 -10.41 -11.54 8.07
C SER A 69 -9.11 -10.74 8.14
N ALA A 70 -7.96 -11.40 7.92
CA ALA A 70 -6.66 -10.73 7.87
C ALA A 70 -6.64 -9.53 6.90
N ILE A 71 -7.27 -9.66 5.74
CA ILE A 71 -7.40 -8.57 4.75
C ILE A 71 -8.23 -7.42 5.33
N GLU A 72 -9.38 -7.71 5.96
CA GLU A 72 -10.21 -6.67 6.58
C GLU A 72 -9.48 -5.98 7.75
N ARG A 73 -8.72 -6.73 8.56
CA ARG A 73 -7.87 -6.17 9.63
C ARG A 73 -6.80 -5.23 9.06
N GLN A 74 -6.13 -5.63 7.99
CA GLN A 74 -5.15 -4.80 7.31
C GLN A 74 -5.76 -3.51 6.76
N MET A 75 -6.92 -3.59 6.09
CA MET A 75 -7.62 -2.40 5.59
C MET A 75 -8.02 -1.45 6.71
N VAL A 76 -8.42 -1.98 7.87
CA VAL A 76 -8.74 -1.16 9.04
C VAL A 76 -7.49 -0.45 9.57
N ARG A 77 -6.33 -1.13 9.68
CA ARG A 77 -5.06 -0.48 10.05
C ARG A 77 -4.67 0.62 9.06
N ASN A 78 -4.71 0.31 7.76
CA ASN A 78 -4.42 1.27 6.71
C ASN A 78 -5.33 2.50 6.82
N LEU A 79 -6.63 2.31 7.07
CA LEU A 79 -7.57 3.42 7.29
C LEU A 79 -7.19 4.27 8.51
N LEU A 80 -6.76 3.63 9.60
CA LEU A 80 -6.31 4.35 10.80
C LEU A 80 -5.08 5.19 10.50
N HIS A 81 -4.04 4.66 9.83
CA HIS A 81 -2.86 5.44 9.45
C HIS A 81 -3.19 6.54 8.42
N PHE A 82 -3.94 6.21 7.38
CA PHE A 82 -4.37 7.14 6.34
C PHE A 82 -5.13 8.35 6.89
N SER A 83 -5.87 8.17 7.98
CA SER A 83 -6.60 9.28 8.63
C SER A 83 -5.70 10.32 9.29
N GLU A 84 -4.41 10.02 9.48
CA GLU A 84 -3.40 10.92 10.03
C GLU A 84 -2.57 11.60 8.93
N HIS A 85 -2.65 11.09 7.69
CA HIS A 85 -1.95 11.64 6.53
C HIS A 85 -2.60 12.93 6.01
N THR A 86 -1.75 13.83 5.56
CA THR A 86 -2.08 14.98 4.75
C THR A 86 -1.97 14.65 3.27
N VAL A 87 -2.42 15.56 2.41
CA VAL A 87 -2.27 15.42 0.96
C VAL A 87 -0.80 15.36 0.55
N ASP A 88 0.08 16.09 1.24
CA ASP A 88 1.53 16.05 0.99
C ASP A 88 2.12 14.64 1.15
N ASP A 89 1.68 13.91 2.18
CA ASP A 89 2.22 12.57 2.50
C ASP A 89 1.92 11.51 1.43
N VAL A 90 0.85 11.72 0.65
CA VAL A 90 0.31 10.73 -0.31
C VAL A 90 0.28 11.24 -1.76
N ALA A 91 0.74 12.46 -2.03
CA ALA A 91 0.72 13.03 -3.37
C ALA A 91 1.83 12.47 -4.27
N VAL A 92 1.54 12.36 -5.57
CA VAL A 92 2.56 12.15 -6.59
C VAL A 92 3.41 13.43 -6.68
N PRO A 93 4.73 13.35 -6.43
CA PRO A 93 5.59 14.53 -6.43
C PRO A 93 5.62 15.22 -7.79
N ARG A 94 5.81 16.54 -7.80
CA ARG A 94 5.92 17.35 -9.02
C ARG A 94 6.83 16.76 -10.10
N ALA A 95 7.95 16.17 -9.71
CA ALA A 95 8.96 15.63 -10.62
C ALA A 95 8.43 14.47 -11.46
N ASP A 96 7.46 13.73 -10.93
CA ASP A 96 6.89 12.53 -11.54
C ASP A 96 5.57 12.82 -12.28
N ILE A 97 5.15 14.09 -12.33
CA ILE A 97 3.95 14.50 -13.05
C ILE A 97 4.15 14.38 -14.56
N ILE A 98 3.40 13.47 -15.16
CA ILE A 98 3.26 13.39 -16.62
C ILE A 98 2.16 14.37 -17.07
N ALA A 99 2.55 15.44 -17.76
CA ALA A 99 1.63 16.49 -18.21
C ALA A 99 1.96 16.97 -19.64
N ILE A 100 1.03 17.73 -20.23
CA ILE A 100 1.17 18.26 -21.59
C ILE A 100 0.99 19.77 -21.65
N GLU A 101 1.74 20.44 -22.53
CA GLU A 101 1.59 21.89 -22.74
C GLU A 101 0.27 22.21 -23.47
N GLU A 102 -0.42 23.29 -23.09
CA GLU A 102 -1.72 23.70 -23.67
C GLU A 102 -1.69 23.93 -25.19
N LYS A 103 -0.50 24.22 -25.75
CA LYS A 103 -0.26 24.50 -27.17
C LYS A 103 0.15 23.27 -27.97
N ALA A 104 0.30 22.11 -27.32
CA ALA A 104 0.64 20.86 -28.00
C ALA A 104 -0.45 20.43 -28.99
N SER A 105 -0.06 19.61 -29.97
CA SER A 105 -1.02 19.10 -30.95
C SER A 105 -1.86 17.97 -30.36
N PHE A 106 -3.00 17.68 -30.98
CA PHE A 106 -3.78 16.49 -30.64
C PHE A 106 -2.99 15.20 -30.85
N ALA A 107 -2.06 15.17 -31.82
CA ALA A 107 -1.22 14.00 -32.07
C ALA A 107 -0.27 13.74 -30.91
N ASP A 108 0.34 14.79 -30.35
CA ASP A 108 1.22 14.69 -29.18
C ASP A 108 0.44 14.20 -27.95
N LEU A 109 -0.78 14.72 -27.74
CA LEU A 109 -1.67 14.26 -26.67
C LEU A 109 -2.01 12.76 -26.81
N ALA A 110 -2.36 12.32 -28.03
CA ALA A 110 -2.70 10.92 -28.28
C ALA A 110 -1.49 10.00 -28.08
N ALA A 111 -0.29 10.43 -28.48
CA ALA A 111 0.95 9.71 -28.22
C ALA A 111 1.23 9.59 -26.72
N LEU A 112 1.08 10.70 -25.99
CA LEU A 112 1.29 10.72 -24.53
C LEU A 112 0.32 9.79 -23.79
N PHE A 113 -0.95 9.74 -24.18
CA PHE A 113 -1.90 8.77 -23.62
C PHE A 113 -1.52 7.32 -23.88
N ALA A 114 -0.98 7.02 -25.06
CA ALA A 114 -0.58 5.67 -25.42
C ALA A 114 0.70 5.22 -24.68
N GLU A 115 1.61 6.16 -24.40
CA GLU A 115 2.87 5.90 -23.70
C GLU A 115 2.69 5.82 -22.19
N ALA A 116 1.98 6.78 -21.60
CA ALA A 116 1.87 6.91 -20.15
C ALA A 116 0.81 6.00 -19.51
N GLY A 117 -0.15 5.49 -20.29
CA GLY A 117 -1.21 4.60 -19.79
C GLY A 117 -2.24 5.26 -18.85
N HIS A 118 -2.14 6.56 -18.59
CA HIS A 118 -3.06 7.26 -17.69
C HIS A 118 -4.40 7.62 -18.32
N SER A 119 -5.47 7.62 -17.52
CA SER A 119 -6.81 8.03 -17.97
C SER A 119 -7.00 9.55 -18.09
N ARG A 120 -6.17 10.33 -17.40
CA ARG A 120 -6.24 11.79 -17.31
C ARG A 120 -4.83 12.36 -17.35
N ILE A 121 -4.63 13.41 -18.14
CA ILE A 121 -3.34 14.09 -18.28
C ILE A 121 -3.54 15.57 -17.92
N PRO A 122 -2.84 16.11 -16.91
CA PRO A 122 -2.80 17.53 -16.64
C PRO A 122 -2.31 18.33 -17.84
N VAL A 123 -2.91 19.49 -18.05
CA VAL A 123 -2.51 20.45 -19.08
C VAL A 123 -1.93 21.67 -18.40
N TYR A 124 -0.71 22.05 -18.76
CA TYR A 124 -0.02 23.21 -18.20
C TYR A 124 0.20 24.32 -19.22
N ARG A 125 0.43 25.54 -18.73
CA ARG A 125 0.85 26.69 -19.53
C ARG A 125 2.22 27.16 -19.08
N ASP A 126 3.16 27.23 -20.03
CA ASP A 126 4.54 27.68 -19.87
C ASP A 126 5.38 26.80 -18.92
N THR A 127 4.92 26.54 -17.70
CA THR A 127 5.53 25.64 -16.71
C THR A 127 4.46 24.86 -15.94
N LEU A 128 4.89 23.84 -15.19
CA LEU A 128 4.02 23.07 -14.29
C LEU A 128 3.42 23.92 -13.14
N ASP A 129 3.96 25.11 -12.84
CA ASP A 129 3.35 26.01 -11.85
C ASP A 129 1.94 26.45 -12.25
N THR A 130 1.61 26.40 -13.54
CA THR A 130 0.32 26.82 -14.07
C THR A 130 -0.38 25.66 -14.76
N ILE A 131 -1.00 24.78 -13.97
CA ILE A 131 -1.97 23.82 -14.49
C ILE A 131 -3.25 24.58 -14.89
N VAL A 132 -3.64 24.48 -16.16
CA VAL A 132 -4.85 25.12 -16.71
C VAL A 132 -6.04 24.17 -16.73
N GLY A 133 -5.79 22.87 -16.61
CA GLY A 133 -6.82 21.84 -16.43
C GLY A 133 -6.28 20.44 -16.67
N MET A 134 -7.14 19.55 -17.16
CA MET A 134 -6.77 18.18 -17.57
C MET A 134 -7.56 17.74 -18.80
N VAL A 135 -7.03 16.78 -19.55
CA VAL A 135 -7.75 16.08 -20.62
C VAL A 135 -8.03 14.65 -20.20
N HIS A 136 -9.22 14.14 -20.51
CA HIS A 136 -9.58 12.75 -20.29
C HIS A 136 -9.37 11.92 -21.57
N ILE A 137 -8.77 10.74 -21.43
CA ILE A 137 -8.55 9.80 -22.52
C ILE A 137 -9.82 9.48 -23.34
N ARG A 138 -11.01 9.51 -22.73
CA ARG A 138 -12.29 9.30 -23.43
C ARG A 138 -12.54 10.31 -24.54
N ASP A 139 -12.09 11.55 -24.36
CA ASP A 139 -12.24 12.59 -25.37
C ASP A 139 -11.28 12.34 -26.55
N ALA A 140 -10.04 11.92 -26.26
CA ALA A 140 -9.09 11.50 -27.28
C ALA A 140 -9.60 10.31 -28.09
N PHE A 141 -10.15 9.28 -27.41
CA PHE A 141 -10.77 8.14 -28.08
C PHE A 141 -11.97 8.52 -28.94
N ALA A 142 -12.82 9.45 -28.50
CA ALA A 142 -13.96 9.89 -29.29
C ALA A 142 -13.53 10.53 -30.62
N ILE A 143 -12.44 11.30 -30.60
CA ILE A 143 -11.85 11.91 -31.80
C ILE A 143 -11.22 10.84 -32.70
N LEU A 144 -10.40 9.94 -32.13
CA LEU A 144 -9.75 8.86 -32.89
C LEU A 144 -10.75 7.90 -33.55
N ALA A 145 -11.89 7.64 -32.88
CA ALA A 145 -12.98 6.85 -33.43
C ALA A 145 -13.83 7.59 -34.48
N GLY A 146 -13.47 8.82 -34.85
CA GLY A 146 -14.19 9.64 -35.82
C GLY A 146 -15.56 10.14 -35.33
N LYS A 147 -15.85 10.06 -34.03
CA LYS A 147 -17.11 10.57 -33.43
C LYS A 147 -17.06 12.08 -33.21
N SER A 148 -15.90 12.70 -33.32
CA SER A 148 -15.69 14.14 -33.17
C SER A 148 -14.54 14.60 -34.06
N PRO A 149 -14.56 15.86 -34.56
CA PRO A 149 -13.45 16.39 -35.34
C PRO A 149 -12.21 16.57 -34.47
N VAL A 150 -11.03 16.42 -35.07
CA VAL A 150 -9.75 16.79 -34.43
C VAL A 150 -9.75 18.31 -34.22
N PRO A 151 -9.56 18.80 -32.99
CA PRO A 151 -9.53 20.24 -32.74
C PRO A 151 -8.17 20.83 -33.13
N ASP A 152 -8.14 22.11 -33.52
CA ASP A 152 -6.90 22.83 -33.84
C ASP A 152 -6.03 23.10 -32.59
N THR A 153 -6.64 23.08 -31.40
CA THR A 153 -5.99 23.29 -30.10
C THR A 153 -6.60 22.34 -29.07
N LEU A 154 -5.90 22.11 -27.95
CA LEU A 154 -6.42 21.25 -26.87
C LEU A 154 -7.54 21.93 -26.05
N ALA A 155 -7.71 23.25 -26.16
CA ALA A 155 -8.64 24.04 -25.34
C ALA A 155 -10.06 23.46 -25.21
N PRO A 156 -10.71 22.92 -26.26
CA PRO A 156 -12.04 22.33 -26.16
C PRO A 156 -12.10 21.04 -25.32
N LEU A 157 -10.95 20.39 -25.11
CA LEU A 157 -10.81 19.14 -24.36
C LEU A 157 -10.46 19.36 -22.89
N ILE A 158 -10.06 20.59 -22.53
CA ILE A 158 -9.61 20.92 -21.18
C ILE A 158 -10.80 20.96 -20.23
N ARG A 159 -10.72 20.17 -19.16
CA ARG A 159 -11.67 20.10 -18.05
C ARG A 159 -10.98 20.55 -16.77
N GLN A 160 -11.74 21.10 -15.82
CA GLN A 160 -11.16 21.57 -14.57
C GLN A 160 -10.96 20.41 -13.58
N PRO A 161 -9.74 20.20 -13.05
CA PRO A 161 -9.50 19.30 -11.94
C PRO A 161 -9.95 19.96 -10.62
N LEU A 162 -9.80 19.22 -9.52
CA LEU A 162 -9.85 19.81 -8.18
C LEU A 162 -8.50 20.45 -7.85
N TYR A 163 -8.49 21.54 -7.09
CA TYR A 163 -7.27 22.15 -6.56
C TYR A 163 -7.36 22.16 -5.05
N VAL A 164 -6.33 21.67 -4.38
CA VAL A 164 -6.29 21.53 -2.91
C VAL A 164 -4.93 21.95 -2.37
N PRO A 165 -4.86 22.47 -1.13
CA PRO A 165 -3.58 22.73 -0.48
C PRO A 165 -2.94 21.42 0.02
N GLU A 166 -1.61 21.38 0.07
CA GLU A 166 -0.85 20.23 0.61
C GLU A 166 -1.21 19.89 2.07
N SER A 167 -1.58 20.91 2.86
CA SER A 167 -1.95 20.76 4.28
C SER A 167 -3.35 20.18 4.52
N MET A 168 -4.11 19.86 3.46
CA MET A 168 -5.43 19.25 3.60
C MET A 168 -5.29 17.80 4.10
N GLY A 169 -6.22 17.30 4.92
CA GLY A 169 -6.21 15.89 5.32
C GLY A 169 -6.58 14.96 4.15
N ALA A 170 -5.91 13.82 4.04
CA ALA A 170 -6.13 12.87 2.93
C ALA A 170 -7.58 12.31 2.93
N LEU A 171 -8.16 12.03 4.11
CA LEU A 171 -9.57 11.66 4.24
C LEU A 171 -10.54 12.76 3.81
N ASP A 172 -10.22 14.02 4.10
CA ASP A 172 -11.05 15.16 3.67
C ASP A 172 -11.02 15.30 2.16
N LEU A 173 -9.83 15.13 1.54
CA LEU A 173 -9.68 15.12 0.09
C LEU A 173 -10.51 13.98 -0.53
N LEU A 174 -10.43 12.76 0.00
CA LEU A 174 -11.21 11.61 -0.47
C LEU A 174 -12.72 11.90 -0.42
N ALA A 175 -13.20 12.47 0.69
CA ALA A 175 -14.59 12.87 0.85
C ALA A 175 -15.02 13.95 -0.15
N GLU A 176 -14.17 14.95 -0.38
CA GLU A 176 -14.42 16.04 -1.32
C GLU A 176 -14.44 15.55 -2.77
N MET A 177 -13.47 14.71 -3.16
CA MET A 177 -13.40 14.10 -4.49
C MET A 177 -14.63 13.24 -4.78
N ARG A 178 -15.07 12.44 -3.80
CA ARG A 178 -16.33 11.66 -3.88
C ARG A 178 -17.55 12.56 -4.05
N ALA A 179 -17.64 13.66 -3.29
CA ALA A 179 -18.76 14.59 -3.36
C ALA A 179 -18.83 15.32 -4.72
N LYS A 180 -17.68 15.77 -5.23
CA LYS A 180 -17.55 16.47 -6.51
C LYS A 180 -17.52 15.54 -7.73
N ARG A 181 -17.38 14.23 -7.53
CA ARG A 181 -17.20 13.22 -8.58
C ARG A 181 -16.02 13.54 -9.50
N THR A 182 -14.93 13.99 -8.90
CA THR A 182 -13.66 14.23 -9.59
C THR A 182 -12.65 13.15 -9.18
N HIS A 183 -11.73 12.84 -10.07
CA HIS A 183 -10.74 11.77 -9.91
C HIS A 183 -9.30 12.27 -10.05
N LEU A 184 -9.12 13.58 -10.16
CA LEU A 184 -7.81 14.21 -10.21
C LEU A 184 -7.87 15.51 -9.40
N ALA A 185 -6.95 15.61 -8.46
CA ALA A 185 -6.66 16.81 -7.69
C ALA A 185 -5.24 17.27 -8.01
N ILE A 186 -5.06 18.59 -8.14
CA ILE A 186 -3.77 19.24 -8.24
C ILE A 186 -3.47 19.82 -6.87
N VAL A 187 -2.31 19.48 -6.34
CA VAL A 187 -1.84 19.91 -5.03
C VAL A 187 -1.09 21.23 -5.20
N LEU A 188 -1.48 22.22 -4.41
CA LEU A 188 -0.91 23.55 -4.45
C LEU A 188 -0.05 23.83 -3.21
N ASP A 189 1.11 24.44 -3.45
CA ASP A 189 1.97 25.02 -2.41
C ASP A 189 1.38 26.36 -1.89
N GLU A 190 2.05 27.00 -0.94
CA GLU A 190 1.58 28.26 -0.36
C GLU A 190 1.72 29.49 -1.28
N TYR A 191 2.48 29.34 -2.37
CA TYR A 191 2.65 30.33 -3.43
C TYR A 191 1.72 30.08 -4.63
N SER A 192 0.79 29.13 -4.52
CA SER A 192 -0.10 28.67 -5.59
C SER A 192 0.62 28.03 -6.79
N GLY A 193 1.85 27.57 -6.59
CA GLY A 193 2.55 26.64 -7.47
C GLY A 193 1.99 25.24 -7.34
N THR A 194 2.31 24.36 -8.29
CA THR A 194 1.91 22.96 -8.25
C THR A 194 3.00 22.14 -7.55
N GLU A 195 2.66 21.58 -6.40
CA GLU A 195 3.56 20.71 -5.62
C GLU A 195 3.43 19.24 -6.05
N GLY A 196 2.24 18.85 -6.48
CA GLY A 196 1.94 17.47 -6.82
C GLY A 196 0.58 17.29 -7.46
N LEU A 197 0.19 16.04 -7.66
CA LEU A 197 -1.17 15.66 -8.00
C LEU A 197 -1.57 14.39 -7.25
N LEU A 198 -2.87 14.13 -7.22
CA LEU A 198 -3.41 12.96 -6.56
C LEU A 198 -4.69 12.50 -7.26
N THR A 199 -4.85 11.20 -7.46
CA THR A 199 -6.07 10.61 -8.03
C THR A 199 -7.00 10.07 -6.95
N PHE A 200 -8.26 9.81 -7.31
CA PHE A 200 -9.18 9.20 -6.34
C PHE A 200 -8.75 7.76 -6.05
N GLU A 201 -8.20 7.11 -7.07
CA GLU A 201 -7.71 5.75 -7.06
C GLU A 201 -6.54 5.61 -6.07
N ASP A 202 -5.56 6.52 -6.09
CA ASP A 202 -4.41 6.49 -5.15
C ASP A 202 -4.88 6.59 -3.68
N LEU A 203 -5.84 7.49 -3.38
CA LEU A 203 -6.39 7.60 -2.00
C LEU A 203 -7.13 6.34 -1.53
N VAL A 204 -7.70 5.58 -2.47
CA VAL A 204 -8.39 4.33 -2.14
C VAL A 204 -7.37 3.21 -1.96
N GLU A 205 -6.34 3.18 -2.79
CA GLU A 205 -5.22 2.25 -2.71
C GLU A 205 -4.49 2.35 -1.36
N GLU A 206 -4.28 3.56 -0.84
CA GLU A 206 -3.71 3.74 0.51
C GLU A 206 -4.52 3.07 1.63
N ILE A 207 -5.85 2.94 1.47
CA ILE A 207 -6.72 2.28 2.45
C ILE A 207 -6.82 0.79 2.19
N VAL A 208 -7.02 0.42 0.92
CA VAL A 208 -7.28 -0.95 0.50
C VAL A 208 -5.98 -1.78 0.51
N GLY A 209 -4.82 -1.14 0.36
CA GLY A 209 -3.57 -1.76 -0.01
C GLY A 209 -3.52 -2.05 -1.51
N ASP A 210 -2.39 -2.59 -1.96
CA ASP A 210 -2.26 -3.13 -3.32
C ASP A 210 -3.41 -4.14 -3.53
N VAL A 211 -4.33 -3.84 -4.44
CA VAL A 211 -5.34 -4.81 -4.86
C VAL A 211 -4.60 -5.84 -5.69
N GLU A 212 -4.27 -6.99 -5.08
CA GLU A 212 -3.80 -8.18 -5.79
C GLU A 212 -4.73 -8.39 -7.00
N ASP A 213 -4.16 -8.32 -8.20
CA ASP A 213 -4.93 -8.36 -9.44
C ASP A 213 -5.63 -9.72 -9.52
N GLU A 214 -6.73 -9.84 -10.27
CA GLU A 214 -7.40 -11.12 -10.53
C GLU A 214 -6.53 -12.13 -11.31
N HIS A 215 -5.27 -11.75 -11.56
CA HIS A 215 -4.18 -12.52 -12.13
C HIS A 215 -3.06 -12.89 -11.13
N ASP A 216 -3.15 -12.44 -9.88
CA ASP A 216 -2.23 -12.78 -8.79
C ASP A 216 -2.79 -13.97 -8.01
N ASP A 217 -2.59 -15.17 -8.54
CA ASP A 217 -2.85 -16.40 -7.79
C ASP A 217 -1.72 -16.62 -6.76
N ALA A 218 -2.04 -16.33 -5.49
CA ALA A 218 -1.28 -16.56 -4.24
C ALA A 218 -0.20 -15.52 -3.89
N PRO A 219 0.05 -15.25 -2.58
CA PRO A 219 1.20 -14.47 -2.17
C PRO A 219 2.45 -15.08 -2.82
N GLU A 220 3.12 -14.31 -3.69
CA GLU A 220 4.38 -14.76 -4.27
C GLU A 220 5.33 -15.01 -3.10
N ALA A 221 5.70 -16.28 -2.88
CA ALA A 221 6.65 -16.62 -1.82
C ALA A 221 7.91 -15.79 -2.02
N MET A 222 8.34 -15.08 -0.97
CA MET A 222 9.48 -14.17 -1.05
C MET A 222 10.77 -14.90 -1.45
N LEU A 223 10.82 -16.22 -1.20
CA LEU A 223 11.87 -17.13 -1.62
C LEU A 223 11.24 -18.33 -2.34
N VAL A 224 11.58 -18.52 -3.62
CA VAL A 224 11.11 -19.63 -4.45
C VAL A 224 12.30 -20.50 -4.85
N PRO A 225 12.38 -21.75 -4.37
CA PRO A 225 13.43 -22.66 -4.79
C PRO A 225 13.22 -23.08 -6.26
N LEU A 226 14.30 -23.03 -7.03
CA LEU A 226 14.37 -23.47 -8.42
C LEU A 226 15.25 -24.72 -8.56
N GLU A 227 15.20 -25.37 -9.72
CA GLU A 227 16.06 -26.53 -10.01
C GLU A 227 17.55 -26.15 -9.93
N GLY A 228 18.39 -27.05 -9.43
CA GLY A 228 19.84 -26.85 -9.37
C GLY A 228 20.34 -26.04 -8.18
N GLY A 229 19.52 -25.86 -7.14
CA GLY A 229 19.89 -25.11 -5.93
C GLY A 229 19.81 -23.60 -6.10
N LEU A 230 19.23 -23.15 -7.22
CA LEU A 230 18.92 -21.76 -7.50
C LEU A 230 17.72 -21.32 -6.67
N TRP A 231 17.66 -20.03 -6.36
CA TRP A 231 16.49 -19.43 -5.75
C TRP A 231 16.09 -18.18 -6.52
N GLU A 232 14.80 -17.95 -6.66
CA GLU A 232 14.26 -16.66 -7.05
C GLU A 232 13.74 -15.97 -5.81
N ALA A 233 14.08 -14.69 -5.63
CA ALA A 233 13.78 -13.96 -4.41
C ALA A 233 13.23 -12.57 -4.70
N ASP A 234 12.24 -12.16 -3.92
CA ASP A 234 11.82 -10.76 -3.80
C ASP A 234 12.94 -10.00 -3.07
N ALA A 235 13.25 -8.79 -3.53
CA ALA A 235 14.28 -7.96 -2.91
C ALA A 235 13.94 -7.53 -1.48
N ARG A 236 12.67 -7.62 -1.08
CA ARG A 236 12.17 -7.33 0.27
C ARG A 236 12.40 -8.48 1.25
N ALA A 237 12.80 -9.67 0.78
CA ALA A 237 13.09 -10.80 1.66
C ALA A 237 14.11 -10.37 2.74
N GLU A 238 13.76 -10.62 4.00
CA GLU A 238 14.61 -10.31 5.14
C GLU A 238 15.84 -11.22 5.13
N LEU A 239 16.98 -10.65 5.51
CA LEU A 239 18.24 -11.40 5.48
C LEU A 239 18.26 -12.54 6.51
N ASP A 240 17.51 -12.40 7.60
CA ASP A 240 17.32 -13.46 8.60
C ASP A 240 16.57 -14.66 7.98
N ASP A 241 15.47 -14.43 7.26
CA ASP A 241 14.73 -15.48 6.55
C ASP A 241 15.59 -16.15 5.46
N VAL A 242 16.36 -15.35 4.71
CA VAL A 242 17.30 -15.86 3.70
C VAL A 242 18.40 -16.71 4.35
N ALA A 243 18.89 -16.30 5.51
CA ALA A 243 19.89 -17.03 6.28
C ALA A 243 19.36 -18.38 6.79
N GLU A 244 18.11 -18.41 7.25
CA GLU A 244 17.45 -19.62 7.74
C GLU A 244 17.09 -20.60 6.61
N GLU A 245 16.57 -20.10 5.48
CA GLU A 245 16.06 -20.94 4.40
C GLU A 245 17.13 -21.36 3.37
N ILE A 246 18.14 -20.51 3.13
CA ILE A 246 19.09 -20.68 2.03
C ILE A 246 20.50 -20.98 2.53
N ASP A 247 21.13 -20.03 3.22
CA ASP A 247 22.50 -20.15 3.75
C ASP A 247 22.76 -19.06 4.78
N GLU A 248 23.11 -19.44 6.02
CA GLU A 248 23.39 -18.53 7.14
C GLU A 248 24.37 -17.41 6.77
N LYS A 249 25.31 -17.70 5.86
CA LYS A 249 26.32 -16.73 5.42
C LYS A 249 25.76 -15.59 4.57
N LEU A 250 24.54 -15.69 4.07
CA LEU A 250 23.87 -14.60 3.34
C LEU A 250 23.35 -13.52 4.31
N GLY A 251 23.06 -13.86 5.56
CA GLY A 251 22.64 -12.90 6.60
C GLY A 251 23.76 -12.38 7.51
N ASP A 252 24.93 -13.02 7.52
CA ASP A 252 26.09 -12.61 8.33
C ASP A 252 26.85 -11.43 7.69
N ILE A 253 26.29 -10.22 7.81
CA ILE A 253 26.82 -8.97 7.22
C ILE A 253 27.18 -7.96 8.32
N ASP A 254 28.35 -7.34 8.21
CA ASP A 254 28.89 -6.36 9.17
C ASP A 254 28.25 -4.94 9.07
N GLU A 255 27.22 -4.78 8.23
CA GLU A 255 26.54 -3.51 7.94
C GLU A 255 25.06 -3.56 8.34
N ASP A 256 24.50 -2.43 8.79
CA ASP A 256 23.07 -2.30 9.17
C ASP A 256 22.18 -2.40 7.91
N VAL A 257 21.93 -3.63 7.46
CA VAL A 257 21.08 -3.95 6.30
C VAL A 257 20.15 -5.08 6.67
N ASP A 258 18.86 -4.89 6.40
CA ASP A 258 17.83 -5.85 6.82
C ASP A 258 17.30 -6.73 5.67
N THR A 259 17.55 -6.35 4.41
CA THR A 259 16.92 -6.98 3.23
C THR A 259 17.91 -7.39 2.14
N LEU A 260 17.52 -8.37 1.34
CA LEU A 260 18.30 -8.88 0.20
C LEU A 260 18.58 -7.80 -0.85
N GLY A 261 17.63 -6.89 -1.10
CA GLY A 261 17.80 -5.73 -1.97
C GLY A 261 18.81 -4.73 -1.41
N GLY A 262 18.82 -4.52 -0.10
CA GLY A 262 19.83 -3.73 0.60
C GLY A 262 21.22 -4.35 0.46
N LEU A 263 21.34 -5.67 0.62
CA LEU A 263 22.61 -6.38 0.43
C LEU A 263 23.15 -6.17 -1.00
N ALA A 264 22.30 -6.33 -2.02
CA ALA A 264 22.67 -6.09 -3.40
C ALA A 264 23.14 -4.64 -3.64
N PHE A 265 22.50 -3.66 -3.02
CA PHE A 265 22.91 -2.25 -3.08
C PHE A 265 24.29 -2.03 -2.45
N ILE A 266 24.56 -2.62 -1.28
CA ILE A 266 25.86 -2.50 -0.60
C ILE A 266 26.98 -3.09 -1.46
N ILE A 267 26.78 -4.30 -2.00
CA ILE A 267 27.79 -4.95 -2.85
C ILE A 267 28.08 -4.10 -4.10
N ALA A 268 27.05 -3.54 -4.73
CA ALA A 268 27.19 -2.75 -5.95
C ALA A 268 27.62 -1.29 -5.70
N GLY A 269 27.42 -0.76 -4.49
CA GLY A 269 27.59 0.65 -4.14
C GLY A 269 26.61 1.61 -4.83
N ARG A 270 25.56 1.06 -5.46
CA ARG A 270 24.49 1.75 -6.19
C ARG A 270 23.33 0.78 -6.40
N VAL A 271 22.23 1.27 -6.97
CA VAL A 271 21.19 0.37 -7.50
C VAL A 271 21.76 -0.37 -8.73
N PRO A 272 21.90 -1.71 -8.69
CA PRO A 272 22.40 -2.48 -9.82
C PRO A 272 21.33 -2.58 -10.93
N GLU A 273 21.76 -2.76 -12.18
CA GLU A 273 20.84 -2.83 -13.33
C GLU A 273 20.38 -4.28 -13.60
N PRO A 274 19.21 -4.50 -14.24
CA PRO A 274 18.77 -5.84 -14.59
C PRO A 274 19.77 -6.57 -15.49
N GLY A 275 20.08 -7.82 -15.15
CA GLY A 275 21.09 -8.66 -15.78
C GLY A 275 22.49 -8.54 -15.17
N GLU A 276 22.70 -7.63 -14.22
CA GLU A 276 23.94 -7.56 -13.44
C GLU A 276 24.06 -8.76 -12.48
N ILE A 277 25.28 -9.27 -12.29
CA ILE A 277 25.55 -10.37 -11.36
C ILE A 277 26.57 -9.90 -10.33
N LEU A 278 26.17 -9.92 -9.07
CA LEU A 278 26.96 -9.50 -7.93
C LEU A 278 27.47 -10.73 -7.17
N ASP A 279 28.76 -10.75 -6.86
CA ASP A 279 29.37 -11.82 -6.07
C ASP A 279 29.28 -11.48 -4.58
N HIS A 280 28.65 -12.35 -3.78
CA HIS A 280 28.68 -12.26 -2.33
C HIS A 280 29.85 -13.09 -1.80
N GLU A 281 31.00 -12.44 -1.55
CA GLU A 281 32.27 -13.13 -1.27
C GLU A 281 32.23 -14.01 -0.01
N GLN A 282 31.48 -13.60 1.02
CA GLN A 282 31.39 -14.31 2.30
C GLN A 282 30.67 -15.67 2.16
N SER A 283 29.57 -15.70 1.42
CA SER A 283 28.80 -16.94 1.21
C SER A 283 29.21 -17.71 -0.04
N GLY A 284 29.85 -17.04 -1.02
CA GLY A 284 30.19 -17.60 -2.33
C GLY A 284 29.01 -17.68 -3.30
N TRP A 285 27.84 -17.15 -2.90
CA TRP A 285 26.66 -17.05 -3.75
C TRP A 285 26.79 -15.91 -4.76
N LYS A 286 26.06 -16.01 -5.87
CA LYS A 286 25.91 -14.90 -6.82
C LYS A 286 24.48 -14.41 -6.87
N LEU A 287 24.31 -13.09 -6.82
CA LEU A 287 23.03 -12.39 -6.88
C LEU A 287 22.88 -11.82 -8.30
N GLU A 288 22.08 -12.47 -9.13
CA GLU A 288 21.69 -11.97 -10.45
C GLU A 288 20.46 -11.06 -10.30
N ILE A 289 20.55 -9.83 -10.79
CA ILE A 289 19.44 -8.88 -10.75
C ILE A 289 18.46 -9.20 -11.88
N LEU A 290 17.25 -9.61 -11.54
CA LEU A 290 16.21 -9.88 -12.53
C LEU A 290 15.42 -8.61 -12.86
N ALA A 291 15.15 -7.79 -11.85
CA ALA A 291 14.43 -6.54 -11.98
C ALA A 291 14.89 -5.51 -10.94
N SER A 292 14.93 -4.26 -11.37
CA SER A 292 15.17 -3.08 -10.54
C SER A 292 14.43 -1.88 -11.14
N ASP A 293 14.06 -0.94 -10.29
CA ASP A 293 13.59 0.38 -10.70
C ASP A 293 14.70 1.43 -10.52
N GLY A 294 14.42 2.71 -10.77
CA GLY A 294 15.41 3.78 -10.63
C GLY A 294 15.90 4.04 -9.19
N ARG A 295 15.33 3.38 -8.19
CA ARG A 295 15.53 3.63 -6.76
C ARG A 295 15.97 2.37 -5.99
N ARG A 296 15.59 1.17 -6.43
CA ARG A 296 15.86 -0.10 -5.71
C ARG A 296 15.82 -1.32 -6.63
N VAL A 297 16.40 -2.42 -6.14
CA VAL A 297 16.20 -3.76 -6.70
C VAL A 297 14.82 -4.26 -6.28
N THR A 298 14.13 -4.97 -7.17
CA THR A 298 12.82 -5.58 -6.87
C THR A 298 12.85 -7.10 -6.90
N ARG A 299 13.70 -7.71 -7.73
CA ARG A 299 13.78 -9.18 -7.83
C ARG A 299 15.18 -9.67 -8.16
N LEU A 300 15.58 -10.75 -7.50
CA LEU A 300 16.91 -11.36 -7.64
C LEU A 300 16.82 -12.87 -7.91
N ARG A 301 17.87 -13.40 -8.52
CA ARG A 301 18.13 -14.84 -8.58
C ARG A 301 19.43 -15.16 -7.88
N LEU A 302 19.36 -16.06 -6.91
CA LEU A 302 20.50 -16.51 -6.12
C LEU A 302 21.06 -17.79 -6.74
N HIS A 303 22.34 -17.74 -7.11
CA HIS A 303 23.08 -18.87 -7.65
C HIS A 303 23.95 -19.47 -6.56
N PRO A 304 23.83 -20.78 -6.28
CA PRO A 304 24.59 -21.42 -5.22
C PRO A 304 26.09 -21.44 -5.53
N PRO A 305 26.95 -21.45 -4.50
CA PRO A 305 28.38 -21.58 -4.69
C PRO A 305 28.71 -22.89 -5.41
N VAL A 306 29.52 -22.82 -6.47
CA VAL A 306 30.00 -24.01 -7.16
C VAL A 306 30.98 -24.74 -6.25
N GLU A 307 30.63 -25.93 -5.76
CA GLU A 307 31.58 -26.81 -5.07
C GLU A 307 32.77 -27.05 -6.00
N LYS A 308 33.96 -26.57 -5.60
CA LYS A 308 35.21 -27.03 -6.20
C LYS A 308 35.37 -28.49 -5.80
N VAL A 309 35.03 -29.40 -6.70
CA VAL A 309 35.51 -30.79 -6.63
C VAL A 309 37.03 -30.67 -6.61
N LEU A 310 37.64 -30.94 -5.45
CA LEU A 310 39.08 -31.09 -5.34
C LEU A 310 39.41 -32.35 -6.13
N ASP A 311 39.98 -32.19 -7.31
CA ASP A 311 40.65 -33.30 -7.99
C ASP A 311 41.76 -33.79 -7.03
N GLU A 312 41.52 -34.94 -6.40
CA GLU A 312 42.57 -35.68 -5.71
C GLU A 312 43.62 -36.08 -6.76
N GLU A 313 44.75 -35.40 -6.75
CA GLU A 313 45.94 -35.78 -7.50
C GLU A 313 46.44 -37.15 -6.99
N ASP A 314 46.27 -38.20 -7.80
CA ASP A 314 47.02 -39.46 -7.72
C ASP A 314 48.22 -39.45 -8.70
#